data_AF-A0A1L5PHH4-F1
#
_entry.id   AF-A0A1L5PHH4-F1
#
_cell.length_a   1.000
_cell.length_b   1.000
_cell.length_c   1.000
_cell.angle_alpha   90.00
_cell.angle_beta   90.00
_cell.angle_gamma   90.00
#
_symmetry.space_group_name_H-M   'P 1'
#
loop_
_entity.id
_entity.type
_entity.pdbx_description
1 polymer ?
#
loop_
_entity_poly.entity_id
_entity_poly.type
_entity_poly.pdbx_seq_one_letter_code
_entity_poly.pdbx_strand_id
1 'polypeptide(L)'
;MKIDPVYGFELVAGMADELAYEATEEAAYKAALAHRQELLARDGLKFKEPTAIYKVWLKPIHAALLLDVMNFPDERADDRLVKRKQRIGLVTE
;
A
#
# COMPACT_ATOMS: atom_id res chain seq x y z
N MET A 1 2.42 -22.29 8.98
CA MET A 1 2.49 -20.94 9.58
C MET A 1 1.42 -20.07 8.93
N LYS A 2 0.48 -19.51 9.70
CA LYS A 2 -0.47 -18.51 9.17
C LYS A 2 0.27 -17.17 9.17
N ILE A 3 0.38 -16.54 8.01
CA ILE A 3 0.90 -15.19 7.89
C ILE A 3 -0.28 -14.27 8.10
N ASP A 4 -0.20 -13.44 9.13
CA ASP A 4 -1.22 -12.41 9.34
C ASP A 4 -1.14 -11.40 8.19
N PRO A 5 -2.29 -10.98 7.66
CA PRO A 5 -2.33 -9.99 6.59
C PRO A 5 -1.78 -8.66 7.08
N VAL A 6 -1.04 -7.98 6.21
CA VAL A 6 -0.65 -6.58 6.39
C VAL A 6 -1.74 -5.69 5.77
N TYR A 7 -1.65 -4.40 6.05
CA TYR A 7 -2.57 -3.41 5.51
C TYR A 7 -1.82 -2.52 4.53
N GLY A 8 -2.50 -1.99 3.54
CA GLY A 8 -1.88 -1.06 2.62
C GLY A 8 -2.85 -0.04 2.07
N PHE A 9 -2.30 1.05 1.52
CA PHE A 9 -3.10 2.11 0.93
C PHE A 9 -2.46 2.64 -0.35
N GLU A 10 -3.28 3.06 -1.30
CA GLU A 10 -2.88 3.64 -2.59
C GLU A 10 -3.92 4.66 -3.05
N LEU A 11 -3.49 5.64 -3.85
CA LEU A 11 -4.38 6.56 -4.53
C LEU A 11 -5.06 5.82 -5.69
N VAL A 12 -6.39 5.96 -5.84
CA VAL A 12 -7.17 5.21 -6.85
C VAL A 12 -7.09 5.84 -8.26
N ALA A 13 -6.42 6.99 -8.42
CA ALA A 13 -6.07 7.51 -9.74
C ALA A 13 -4.77 6.85 -10.19
N GLY A 14 -4.70 6.38 -11.44
CA GLY A 14 -3.55 5.69 -12.04
C GLY A 14 -2.25 6.50 -12.18
N MET A 15 -1.94 7.35 -11.21
CA MET A 15 -0.60 7.77 -10.86
C MET A 15 0.14 6.55 -10.30
N ALA A 16 1.39 6.39 -10.71
CA ALA A 16 2.23 5.25 -10.40
C ALA A 16 2.71 5.21 -8.94
N ASP A 17 1.85 5.55 -7.98
CA ASP A 17 2.21 5.61 -6.57
C ASP A 17 2.04 4.21 -5.94
N GLU A 18 3.17 3.74 -5.44
CA GLU A 18 3.40 2.43 -4.88
C GLU A 18 2.45 2.18 -3.70
N LEU A 19 1.91 0.95 -3.62
CA LEU A 19 1.09 0.51 -2.51
C LEU A 19 1.92 0.61 -1.23
N ALA A 20 1.64 1.59 -0.37
CA ALA A 20 2.30 1.74 0.92
C ALA A 20 1.72 0.72 1.90
N TYR A 21 2.55 0.18 2.80
CA TYR A 21 2.16 -0.87 3.74
C TYR A 21 2.27 -0.44 5.19
N GLU A 22 1.35 -0.95 6.01
CA GLU A 22 1.28 -0.73 7.45
C GLU A 22 0.96 -2.03 8.19
N ALA A 23 1.43 -2.12 9.43
CA ALA A 23 1.26 -3.31 10.26
C ALA A 23 -0.18 -3.52 10.75
N THR A 24 -0.97 -2.45 10.86
CA THR A 24 -2.36 -2.49 11.38
C THR A 24 -3.32 -1.71 10.49
N GLU A 25 -4.61 -2.05 10.58
CA GLU A 25 -5.67 -1.36 9.85
C GLU A 25 -5.73 0.12 10.24
N GLU A 26 -5.72 0.43 11.54
CA GLU A 26 -5.76 1.79 12.05
C GLU A 26 -4.57 2.63 11.57
N ALA A 27 -3.37 2.06 11.56
CA ALA A 27 -2.18 2.73 11.03
C ALA A 27 -2.33 3.01 9.52
N ALA A 28 -2.85 2.06 8.73
CA ALA A 28 -3.12 2.28 7.31
C ALA A 28 -4.13 3.40 7.05
N TYR A 29 -5.21 3.48 7.83
CA TYR A 29 -6.17 4.58 7.73
C TYR A 29 -5.54 5.93 8.11
N LYS A 30 -4.76 5.98 9.19
CA LYS A 30 -4.08 7.20 9.63
C LYS A 30 -3.05 7.69 8.61
N ALA A 31 -2.24 6.78 8.08
CA ALA A 31 -1.24 7.10 7.06
C ALA A 31 -1.90 7.54 5.75
N ALA A 32 -2.98 6.87 5.32
CA ALA A 32 -3.75 7.27 4.16
C ALA A 32 -4.36 8.68 4.30
N LEU A 33 -4.91 9.02 5.46
CA LEU A 33 -5.41 10.36 5.76
C LEU A 33 -4.29 11.41 5.72
N ALA A 34 -3.15 11.13 6.36
CA ALA A 34 -2.00 12.03 6.37
C ALA A 34 -1.46 12.27 4.96
N HIS A 35 -1.31 11.21 4.17
CA HIS A 35 -0.89 11.29 2.76
C HIS A 35 -1.84 12.15 1.92
N ARG A 36 -3.17 12.01 2.11
CA ARG A 36 -4.15 12.88 1.44
C ARG A 36 -4.01 14.34 1.83
N GLN A 37 -3.84 14.62 3.13
CA GLN A 37 -3.66 15.98 3.61
C GLN A 37 -2.40 16.63 3.02
N GLU A 38 -1.32 15.87 2.90
CA GLU A 38 -0.09 16.32 2.24
C GLU A 38 -0.31 16.64 0.76
N LEU A 39 -0.99 15.74 0.02
CA LEU A 39 -1.32 15.95 -1.39
C LEU A 39 -2.22 17.17 -1.59
N LEU A 40 -3.24 17.34 -0.74
CA LEU A 40 -4.11 18.52 -0.77
C LEU A 40 -3.35 19.80 -0.45
N ALA A 41 -2.39 19.77 0.47
CA ALA A 41 -1.54 20.91 0.78
C ALA A 41 -0.57 21.25 -0.36
N ARG A 42 -0.04 20.24 -1.07
CA ARG A 42 0.91 20.42 -2.17
C ARG A 42 0.23 20.86 -3.47
N ASP A 43 -0.85 20.18 -3.85
CA ASP A 43 -1.46 20.28 -5.18
C ASP A 43 -2.83 21.03 -5.17
N GLY A 44 -3.34 21.38 -3.99
CA GLY A 44 -4.61 22.09 -3.77
C GLY A 44 -5.86 21.21 -3.97
N LEU A 45 -7.02 21.83 -4.21
CA LEU A 45 -8.33 21.17 -4.48
C LEU A 45 -8.38 20.38 -5.82
N LYS A 46 -7.23 20.13 -6.46
CA LYS A 46 -7.16 19.47 -7.77
C LYS A 46 -7.25 17.95 -7.67
N PHE A 47 -6.92 17.38 -6.51
CA PHE A 47 -6.97 15.94 -6.28
C PHE A 47 -8.36 15.53 -5.79
N LYS A 48 -9.07 14.70 -6.56
CA LYS A 48 -10.44 14.24 -6.26
C LYS A 48 -10.52 12.75 -5.98
N GLU A 49 -9.43 12.04 -6.23
CA GLU A 49 -9.42 10.59 -6.23
C GLU A 49 -9.34 10.08 -4.79
N PRO A 50 -10.10 9.03 -4.44
CA PRO A 50 -10.05 8.47 -3.11
C PRO A 50 -8.72 7.73 -2.88
N THR A 51 -8.33 7.61 -1.62
CA THR A 51 -7.27 6.69 -1.20
C THR A 51 -7.94 5.40 -0.75
N ALA A 52 -7.64 4.29 -1.41
CA ALA A 52 -8.20 3.00 -1.04
C ALA A 52 -7.34 2.32 0.02
N ILE A 53 -8.01 1.71 1.00
CA ILE A 53 -7.39 0.89 2.04
C ILE A 53 -7.60 -0.58 1.70
N TYR A 54 -6.56 -1.37 1.87
CA TYR A 54 -6.52 -2.78 1.53
C TYR A 54 -6.03 -3.63 2.69
N LYS A 55 -6.61 -4.84 2.76
CA LYS A 55 -6.03 -5.97 3.46
C LYS A 55 -5.22 -6.78 2.45
N VAL A 56 -3.96 -7.04 2.77
CA VAL A 56 -2.99 -7.65 1.86
C VAL A 56 -2.45 -8.93 2.48
N TRP A 57 -2.65 -10.05 1.80
CA TRP A 57 -2.06 -11.32 2.17
C TRP A 57 -0.79 -11.52 1.35
N LEU A 58 0.32 -11.75 2.04
CA LEU A 58 1.59 -12.03 1.40
C LEU A 58 1.74 -13.52 1.09
N LYS A 59 2.49 -13.84 0.04
CA LYS A 59 2.97 -15.19 -0.23
C LYS A 59 3.98 -15.57 0.86
N PRO A 60 4.07 -16.86 1.24
CA PRO A 60 5.21 -17.34 2.00
C PRO A 60 6.50 -16.96 1.27
N ILE A 61 7.39 -16.23 1.95
CA ILE A 61 8.61 -15.76 1.30
C ILE A 61 9.61 -16.92 1.25
N HIS A 62 9.92 -17.38 0.04
CA HIS A 62 11.04 -18.28 -0.17
C HIS A 62 12.37 -17.52 -0.06
N ALA A 63 13.40 -18.14 0.53
CA ALA A 63 14.70 -17.49 0.74
C ALA A 63 15.32 -16.93 -0.56
N ALA A 64 15.08 -17.56 -1.71
CA ALA A 64 15.50 -17.03 -3.01
C ALA A 64 14.86 -15.67 -3.34
N LEU A 65 13.58 -15.48 -3.00
CA LEU A 65 12.87 -14.24 -3.22
C LEU A 65 13.35 -13.12 -2.27
N LEU A 66 13.79 -13.48 -1.05
CA LEU A 66 14.45 -12.52 -0.15
C LEU A 66 15.77 -12.01 -0.76
N LEU A 67 16.57 -12.92 -1.31
CA LEU A 67 17.83 -12.56 -1.96
C LEU A 67 17.60 -11.67 -3.18
N ASP A 68 16.56 -11.96 -3.98
CA ASP A 68 16.19 -11.12 -5.11
C ASP A 68 15.76 -9.71 -4.67
N VAL A 69 14.95 -9.58 -3.62
CA VAL A 69 14.54 -8.27 -3.06
C VAL A 69 15.74 -7.48 -2.55
N MET A 70 16.65 -8.13 -1.83
CA MET A 70 17.84 -7.48 -1.26
C MET A 70 18.84 -7.03 -2.34
N ASN A 71 18.93 -7.79 -3.45
CA ASN A 71 19.86 -7.48 -4.54
C ASN A 71 19.29 -6.47 -5.55
N PHE A 72 17.96 -6.35 -5.65
CA PHE A 72 17.28 -5.45 -6.59
C PHE A 72 16.23 -4.59 -5.87
N PRO A 73 16.65 -3.69 -4.96
CA PRO A 73 15.74 -2.89 -4.15
C PRO A 73 14.92 -1.88 -4.98
N ASP A 74 15.43 -1.46 -6.14
CA ASP A 74 14.78 -0.46 -7.01
C ASP A 74 13.69 -1.04 -7.93
N GLU A 75 13.59 -2.37 -8.06
CA GLU A 75 12.55 -3.02 -8.88
C GLU A 75 11.43 -3.61 -8.03
N ARG A 76 10.54 -2.73 -7.53
CA ARG A 76 9.12 -3.00 -7.23
C ARG A 76 8.84 -4.45 -6.79
N ALA A 77 9.53 -4.91 -5.76
CA ALA A 77 9.45 -6.31 -5.34
C ALA A 77 8.13 -6.65 -4.65
N ASP A 78 7.31 -5.63 -4.40
CA ASP A 78 6.15 -5.68 -3.52
C ASP A 78 4.98 -6.46 -4.13
N ASP A 79 4.63 -6.24 -5.40
CA ASP A 79 3.51 -6.96 -6.03
C ASP A 79 3.75 -8.46 -6.15
N ARG A 80 5.01 -8.88 -6.34
CA ARG A 80 5.38 -10.31 -6.42
C ARG A 80 5.13 -11.02 -5.09
N LEU A 81 5.25 -10.29 -3.98
CA LEU A 81 4.98 -10.77 -2.63
C LEU A 81 3.49 -10.80 -2.30
N VAL A 82 2.65 -10.02 -2.98
CA VAL A 82 1.19 -10.05 -2.77
C VAL A 82 0.59 -11.33 -3.33
N LYS A 83 -0.10 -12.09 -2.48
CA LYS A 83 -0.93 -13.25 -2.85
C LYS A 83 -2.36 -12.84 -3.16
N ARG A 84 -2.91 -11.94 -2.35
CA ARG A 84 -4.29 -11.46 -2.45
C ARG A 84 -4.36 -10.05 -1.87
N LYS A 85 -5.12 -9.18 -2.53
CA LYS A 85 -5.48 -7.84 -2.05
C LYS A 85 -7.00 -7.75 -1.96
N GLN A 86 -7.54 -7.22 -0.86
CA GLN A 86 -8.97 -6.96 -0.69
C GLN A 86 -9.17 -5.54 -0.22
N ARG A 87 -9.98 -4.76 -0.94
CA ARG A 87 -10.34 -3.41 -0.51
C ARG A 87 -11.26 -3.49 0.71
N ILE A 88 -10.90 -2.77 1.75
CA ILE A 88 -11.64 -2.70 3.02
C ILE A 88 -12.13 -1.28 3.34
N GLY A 89 -11.57 -0.26 2.67
CA GLY A 89 -11.92 1.13 2.94
C GLY A 89 -11.64 2.05 1.76
N LEU A 90 -12.26 3.23 1.84
CA LEU A 90 -11.98 4.37 0.97
C LEU A 90 -11.93 5.62 1.85
N VAL A 91 -10.91 6.43 1.64
CA VAL A 91 -10.74 7.74 2.27
C VAL A 91 -10.92 8.79 1.19
N THR A 92 -11.96 9.62 1.32
CA THR A 92 -12.32 10.66 0.35
C THR A 92 -12.01 12.07 0.86
N GLU A 93 -11.93 12.27 2.18
CA GLU A 93 -11.70 13.56 2.85
C GLU A 93 -10.83 13.35 4.09
#